data_AF-A0A4Q5YZR5-F1
#
_entry.id   AF-A0A4Q5YZR5-F1
#
_cell.length_a   1.000
_cell.length_b   1.000
_cell.length_c   1.000
_cell.angle_alpha   90.00
_cell.angle_beta   90.00
_cell.angle_gamma   90.00
#
_symmetry.space_group_name_H-M   'P 1'
#
loop_
_entity.id
_entity.type
_entity.pdbx_description
1 polymer ?
#
loop_
_entity_poly.entity_id
_entity_poly.type
_entity_poly.pdbx_seq_one_letter_code
_entity_poly.pdbx_strand_id
1 'polypeptide(L)' 'MKAVSDGSKILIVYLSRTNNTKAIAEIIHRNVGGRLVALELKTPYPENYEAIVQQVVNENETGFLPPLKTKIDSIQTYER' A
#
# COMPACT_ATOMS: atom_id res chain seq x y z
N MET A 1 -18.95 -26.15 -14.73
CA MET A 1 -18.91 -25.30 -13.52
C MET A 1 -17.57 -24.58 -13.52
N LYS A 2 -17.57 -23.25 -13.65
CA LYS A 2 -16.34 -22.44 -13.65
C LYS A 2 -15.96 -22.21 -12.18
N ALA A 3 -14.76 -22.61 -11.77
CA ALA A 3 -14.27 -22.34 -10.43
C ALA A 3 -14.36 -20.82 -10.18
N VAL A 4 -15.12 -20.43 -9.16
CA VAL A 4 -15.10 -19.06 -8.67
C VAL A 4 -13.70 -18.88 -8.08
N SER A 5 -12.86 -18.08 -8.74
CA SER A 5 -11.56 -17.68 -8.21
C SER A 5 -11.79 -17.06 -6.83
N ASP A 6 -11.29 -17.72 -5.80
CA ASP A 6 -11.52 -17.37 -4.40
C ASP A 6 -10.76 -16.07 -4.08
N GLY A 7 -11.35 -14.93 -4.45
CA GLY A 7 -10.77 -13.60 -4.20
C GLY A 7 -10.45 -13.35 -2.72
N SER A 8 -10.94 -14.19 -1.82
CA SER A 8 -10.62 -14.19 -0.39
C SER A 8 -9.11 -14.26 -0.07
N LYS A 9 -8.29 -14.76 -1.00
CA LYS A 9 -6.83 -14.93 -0.80
C LYS A 9 -5.95 -13.84 -1.41
N ILE A 10 -6.54 -12.83 -2.08
CA ILE A 10 -5.78 -11.72 -2.67
C ILE A 10 -5.75 -10.54 -1.70
N LEU A 11 -4.54 -10.03 -1.41
CA LEU A 11 -4.32 -8.81 -0.64
C LEU A 11 -3.66 -7.74 -1.52
N ILE A 12 -4.36 -6.62 -1.71
CA ILE A 12 -3.85 -5.44 -2.40
C ILE A 12 -3.44 -4.43 -1.35
N VAL A 13 -2.14 -4.16 -1.24
CA VAL A 13 -1.58 -3.16 -0.32
C VAL A 13 -1.04 -2.00 -1.12
N TYR A 14 -1.38 -0.77 -0.74
CA TYR A 14 -0.89 0.43 -1.43
C TYR A 14 -0.58 1.58 -0.46
N LEU A 15 0.35 2.44 -0.85
CA LEU A 15 0.58 3.75 -0.22
C LEU A 15 0.30 4.84 -1.25
N SER A 16 -0.39 5.91 -0.86
CA SER A 16 -0.66 7.04 -1.74
C SER A 16 -0.56 8.36 -0.99
N ARG A 17 0.17 9.33 -1.58
CA ARG A 17 0.30 10.70 -1.05
C ARG A 17 -0.79 11.63 -1.58
N THR A 18 -1.04 11.57 -2.88
CA THR A 18 -1.97 12.45 -3.61
C THR A 18 -3.08 11.68 -4.32
N ASN A 19 -3.47 10.52 -3.76
CA ASN A 19 -4.54 9.63 -4.24
C ASN A 19 -4.37 8.98 -5.62
N ASN A 20 -3.31 9.27 -6.38
CA ASN A 20 -3.08 8.64 -7.68
C ASN A 20 -2.97 7.10 -7.56
N THR A 21 -2.09 6.62 -6.68
CA THR A 21 -1.96 5.16 -6.42
C THR A 21 -3.24 4.55 -5.86
N LYS A 22 -4.01 5.30 -5.06
CA LYS A 22 -5.31 4.84 -4.54
C LYS A 22 -6.27 4.55 -5.69
N ALA A 23 -6.38 5.47 -6.65
CA ALA A 23 -7.27 5.28 -7.79
C ALA A 23 -6.91 4.01 -8.59
N ILE A 24 -5.62 3.77 -8.81
CA ILE A 24 -5.15 2.55 -9.49
C ILE A 24 -5.41 1.30 -8.64
N ALA A 25 -5.16 1.33 -7.34
CA ALA A 25 -5.41 0.19 -6.45
C ALA A 25 -6.90 -0.18 -6.40
N GLU A 26 -7.79 0.81 -6.46
CA GLU A 26 -9.24 0.60 -6.57
C GLU A 26 -9.63 0.01 -7.94
N ILE A 27 -8.99 0.44 -9.03
CA ILE A 27 -9.19 -0.19 -10.35
C ILE A 27 -8.76 -1.65 -10.30
N ILE A 28 -7.58 -1.96 -9.76
CA ILE A 28 -7.08 -3.34 -9.63
C ILE A 28 -8.06 -4.15 -8.79
N HIS A 29 -8.47 -3.64 -7.62
CA HIS A 29 -9.42 -4.29 -6.72
C HIS A 29 -10.76 -4.62 -7.41
N ARG A 30 -11.29 -3.71 -8.23
CA ARG A 30 -12.51 -3.99 -9.02
C ARG A 30 -12.34 -5.13 -10.02
N ASN A 31 -11.14 -5.35 -10.55
CA ASN A 31 -10.87 -6.38 -11.54
C ASN A 31 -10.57 -7.75 -10.90
N VAL A 32 -9.88 -7.78 -9.76
CA VAL A 32 -9.39 -9.04 -9.16
C VAL A 32 -10.10 -9.43 -7.85
N GLY A 33 -10.84 -8.51 -7.23
CA GLY A 33 -11.45 -8.69 -5.93
C GLY A 33 -10.44 -8.69 -4.77
N GLY A 34 -10.82 -9.32 -3.65
CA GLY A 34 -9.98 -9.48 -2.47
C GLY A 34 -9.96 -8.30 -1.50
N ARG A 35 -8.95 -8.27 -0.64
CA ARG A 35 -8.82 -7.26 0.42
C ARG A 35 -7.95 -6.11 -0.04
N LEU A 36 -8.47 -4.90 0.00
CA LEU A 36 -7.74 -3.67 -0.31
C LEU A 36 -7.33 -2.97 1.00
N VAL A 37 -6.05 -2.69 1.18
CA VAL A 37 -5.49 -2.05 2.39
C VAL A 37 -4.61 -0.87 2.01
N ALA A 38 -4.93 0.30 2.56
CA ALA A 38 -4.09 1.49 2.49
C ALA A 38 -3.05 1.46 3.63
N LEU A 39 -1.79 1.72 3.28
CA LEU A 39 -0.73 1.97 4.24
C LEU A 39 -0.78 3.41 4.72
N GLU A 40 -0.75 3.57 6.05
CA GLU A 40 -0.57 4.85 6.73
C GLU A 40 0.79 4.83 7.42
N LEU A 41 1.58 5.87 7.19
CA LEU A 41 2.79 6.13 7.96
C LEU A 41 2.41 6.55 9.38
N LYS A 42 3.23 6.16 10.37
CA LYS A 42 3.08 6.66 11.74
C LYS A 42 3.31 8.17 11.80
N THR A 43 4.29 8.65 11.03
CA THR A 43 4.56 10.08 10.81
C THR A 43 4.31 10.38 9.35
N PRO A 44 3.30 11.20 9.00
CA PRO A 44 3.04 11.58 7.62
C PRO A 44 4.25 12.29 7.00
N TYR A 45 4.44 12.09 5.69
CA TYR A 45 5.35 12.93 4.92
C TYR A 45 4.90 14.40 4.99
N PRO A 46 5.83 15.36 4.87
CA PRO A 46 5.47 16.78 4.77
C PRO A 46 4.55 17.03 3.57
N GLU A 47 3.84 18.17 3.55
CA GLU A 47 2.98 18.53 2.41
C GLU A 47 3.78 19.14 1.24
N ASN A 48 4.88 19.84 1.55
CA ASN A 48 5.74 20.47 0.56
C ASN A 48 6.46 19.41 -0.30
N TYR A 49 6.29 19.47 -1.62
CA TYR A 49 6.83 18.48 -2.55
C TYR A 49 8.35 18.31 -2.44
N GLU A 50 9.11 19.41 -2.39
CA GLU A 50 10.58 19.39 -2.33
C GLU A 50 11.07 18.76 -1.03
N ALA A 51 10.45 19.09 0.10
CA ALA A 51 10.76 18.50 1.40
C ALA A 51 10.56 16.97 1.38
N ILE A 52 9.53 16.48 0.70
CA ILE A 52 9.29 15.04 0.59
C ILE A 52 10.35 14.38 -0.30
N VAL A 53 10.72 15.02 -1.42
CA VAL A 53 11.79 14.50 -2.30
C VAL A 53 13.09 14.38 -1.51
N GLN A 54 13.47 15.41 -0.76
CA GLN A 54 14.68 15.40 0.07
C GLN A 54 14.63 14.32 1.13
N GLN A 55 13.50 14.18 1.83
CA GLN A 55 13.32 13.13 2.83
C GLN A 55 13.47 11.74 2.21
N VAL A 56 12.78 11.45 1.10
CA VAL A 56 12.83 10.13 0.44
C VAL A 56 14.23 9.80 -0.07
N VAL A 57 14.98 10.78 -0.58
CA VAL A 57 16.39 10.58 -0.97
C VAL A 57 17.21 10.14 0.24
N ASN A 58 17.14 10.87 1.35
CA ASN A 58 17.87 10.51 2.56
C ASN A 58 17.43 9.15 3.14
N GLU A 59 16.13 8.84 3.13
CA GLU A 59 15.62 7.55 3.59
C GLU A 59 16.18 6.39 2.74
N ASN A 60 16.25 6.55 1.42
CA ASN A 60 16.84 5.55 0.53
C ASN A 60 18.35 5.40 0.73
N GLU A 61 19.09 6.51 0.86
CA GLU A 61 20.54 6.51 1.09
C GLU A 61 20.93 5.86 2.42
N THR A 62 20.11 6.06 3.45
CA THR A 62 20.34 5.53 4.79
C THR A 62 19.71 4.15 5.02
N GLY A 63 18.89 3.68 4.08
CA GLY A 63 18.07 2.47 4.25
C GLY A 63 17.02 2.61 5.37
N PHE A 64 16.65 3.84 5.72
CA PHE A 64 15.64 4.08 6.74
C PHE A 64 14.27 3.63 6.23
N LEU A 65 13.57 2.83 7.05
CA LEU A 65 12.23 2.35 6.77
C LEU A 65 11.23 3.07 7.67
N PRO A 66 10.41 3.98 7.11
CA PRO A 66 9.42 4.71 7.88
C PRO A 66 8.44 3.76 8.60
N PRO A 67 8.23 3.94 9.92
CA PRO A 67 7.31 3.09 10.66
C PRO A 67 5.87 3.30 10.18
N LEU A 68 5.14 2.19 10.03
CA LEU A 68 3.74 2.19 9.62
C LEU A 68 2.82 2.23 10.85
N LYS A 69 1.73 2.98 10.72
CA LYS A 69 0.56 2.92 11.61
C LYS A 69 -0.33 1.73 11.25
N THR A 70 -0.45 1.43 9.96
CA THR A 70 -1.20 0.27 9.48
C THR A 70 -0.56 -1.03 9.96
N LYS A 71 -1.37 -1.89 10.56
CA LYS A 71 -1.00 -3.28 10.88
C LYS A 71 -1.84 -4.21 10.01
N ILE A 72 -1.19 -5.19 9.39
CA ILE A 72 -1.84 -6.24 8.63
C ILE A 72 -1.55 -7.55 9.33
N ASP A 73 -2.49 -7.97 10.17
CA ASP A 73 -2.40 -9.26 10.84
C ASP A 73 -2.58 -10.39 9.82
N SER A 74 -1.94 -11.53 10.08
CA SER A 74 -2.12 -12.75 9.29
C SER A 74 -1.78 -12.60 7.80
N ILE A 75 -0.78 -11.79 7.43
CA ILE A 75 -0.35 -11.65 6.03
C ILE A 75 -0.04 -13.00 5.34
N GLN A 76 0.31 -14.02 6.15
CA GLN A 76 0.61 -15.38 5.74
C GLN A 76 -0.61 -16.13 5.14
N THR A 77 -1.84 -15.66 5.36
CA THR A 77 -3.07 -16.33 4.89
C THR A 77 -3.43 -15.97 3.45
N TYR A 78 -2.73 -14.99 2.86
CA TYR A 78 -2.92 -14.59 1.47
C TYR A 78 -1.97 -15.39 0.56
N GLU A 79 -2.45 -15.71 -0.64
CA GLU A 79 -1.64 -16.41 -1.63
C GLU A 79 -0.66 -15.47 -2.33
N ARG A 80 0.48 -16.02 -2.76
CA ARG A 80 1.62 -15.28 -3.31
C ARG A 80 1.59 -15.22 -4.82
#